data_AF-K1T3U3-F1
#
_entry.id   AF-K1T3U3-F1
#
_cell.length_a   1.000
_cell.length_b   1.000
_cell.length_c   1.000
_cell.angle_alpha   90.00
_cell.angle_beta   90.00
_cell.angle_gamma   90.00
#
_symmetry.space_group_name_H-M   'P 1'
#
loop_
_entity.id
_entity.type
_entity.pdbx_description
1 polymer ?
#
loop_
_entity_poly.entity_id
_entity_poly.type
_entity_poly.pdbx_seq_one_letter_code
_entity_poly.pdbx_strand_id
1 'polypeptide(L)'
;TFQYTDPVAGTGYSKAVSVLFCMEEALLNRAEAYVMKMQEDPSALDSALADMNMYASNLFSSGFTPMTEESIKKWATETYSNYSELYVGKTSETSPQTLNPKKKLFAPPYNALEKGSTQESMLQALLFMRRYQFLHEGMRWFDTRRFGITVYRYTLDEDDETVLQITDQISDEDGTPDPARPAA
;
A
#
# COMPACT_ATOMS: atom_id res chain seq x y z
N THR A 1 -7.26 -2.73 28.11
CA THR A 1 -7.52 -2.67 29.57
C THR A 1 -6.21 -2.50 30.32
N PHE A 2 -6.15 -1.60 31.29
CA PHE A 2 -4.95 -1.37 32.11
C PHE A 2 -4.86 -2.39 33.23
N GLN A 3 -3.72 -3.07 33.38
CA GLN A 3 -3.46 -3.98 34.50
C GLN A 3 -2.63 -3.25 35.55
N TYR A 4 -3.22 -3.01 36.72
CA TYR A 4 -2.49 -2.45 37.86
C TYR A 4 -1.48 -3.46 38.40
N THR A 5 -0.24 -2.99 38.59
CA THR A 5 0.77 -3.66 39.42
C THR A 5 0.71 -3.15 40.85
N ASP A 6 0.40 -1.86 41.02
CA ASP A 6 0.12 -1.22 42.31
C ASP A 6 -1.12 -0.32 42.17
N PRO A 7 -2.27 -0.69 42.79
CA PRO A 7 -3.50 0.08 42.69
C PRO A 7 -3.48 1.39 43.48
N VAL A 8 -2.60 1.56 44.47
CA VAL A 8 -2.50 2.77 45.29
C VAL A 8 -1.61 3.81 44.60
N ALA A 9 -0.47 3.37 44.05
CA ALA A 9 0.42 4.23 43.27
C ALA A 9 -0.10 4.51 41.85
N GLY A 10 -1.15 3.82 41.41
CA GLY A 10 -1.74 3.96 40.07
C GLY A 10 -0.82 3.48 38.94
N THR A 11 0.15 2.60 39.24
CA THR A 11 1.12 2.10 38.26
C THR A 11 0.71 0.73 37.72
N GLY A 12 1.08 0.46 36.46
CA GLY A 12 0.69 -0.76 35.78
C GLY A 12 1.06 -0.80 34.30
N TYR A 13 0.53 -1.80 33.60
CA TYR A 13 0.78 -2.04 32.18
C TYR A 13 -0.50 -1.86 31.35
N SER A 14 -0.38 -1.14 30.25
CA SER A 14 -1.40 -1.11 29.21
C SER A 14 -1.36 -2.42 28.41
N LYS A 15 -2.48 -3.16 28.37
CA LYS A 15 -2.62 -4.32 27.47
C LYS A 15 -3.22 -3.88 26.15
N ALA A 16 -2.55 -4.28 25.06
CA ALA A 16 -3.09 -4.27 23.71
C ALA A 16 -3.36 -5.72 23.26
N VAL A 17 -4.40 -5.91 22.45
CA VAL A 17 -4.65 -7.17 21.76
C VAL A 17 -4.20 -6.97 20.32
N SER A 18 -3.37 -7.88 19.83
CA SER A 18 -3.00 -7.94 18.41
C SER A 18 -3.88 -8.98 17.73
N VAL A 19 -4.53 -8.59 16.64
CA VAL A 19 -5.32 -9.49 15.80
C VAL A 19 -4.39 -10.01 14.70
N LEU A 20 -4.21 -11.33 14.64
CA LEU A 20 -3.32 -11.96 13.66
C LEU A 20 -3.98 -12.20 12.30
N PHE A 21 -5.31 -12.39 12.29
CA PHE A 21 -6.11 -12.56 11.08
C PHE A 21 -7.43 -11.82 11.27
N CYS A 22 -7.75 -10.93 10.34
CA CYS A 22 -9.00 -10.19 10.33
C CYS A 22 -9.77 -10.42 9.03
N MET A 23 -11.06 -10.09 9.02
CA MET A 23 -11.91 -10.29 7.86
C MET A 23 -11.52 -9.36 6.71
N GLU A 24 -11.01 -8.17 7.03
CA GLU A 24 -10.52 -7.19 6.07
C GLU A 24 -9.32 -7.75 5.29
N GLU A 25 -8.43 -8.48 5.95
CA GLU A 25 -7.31 -9.17 5.29
C GLU A 25 -7.82 -10.25 4.32
N ALA A 26 -8.74 -11.11 4.77
CA ALA A 26 -9.32 -12.13 3.92
C ALA A 26 -10.03 -11.50 2.70
N LEU A 27 -10.77 -10.42 2.91
CA LEU A 27 -11.50 -9.71 1.86
C LEU A 27 -10.57 -9.06 0.83
N LEU A 28 -9.56 -8.33 1.29
CA LEU A 28 -8.59 -7.67 0.41
C LEU A 28 -7.69 -8.69 -0.31
N ASN A 29 -7.34 -9.82 0.32
CA ASN A 29 -6.63 -10.91 -0.35
C ASN A 29 -7.50 -11.59 -1.42
N ARG A 30 -8.82 -11.74 -1.18
CA ARG A 30 -9.76 -12.28 -2.15
C ARG A 30 -9.95 -11.34 -3.35
N ALA A 31 -10.10 -10.05 -3.09
CA ALA A 31 -10.14 -9.03 -4.15
C ALA A 31 -8.88 -9.09 -5.03
N GLU A 32 -7.70 -9.25 -4.42
CA GLU A 32 -6.45 -9.37 -5.15
C GLU A 32 -6.42 -10.62 -6.05
N ALA A 33 -6.86 -11.76 -5.53
CA ALA A 33 -6.96 -12.99 -6.32
C ALA A 33 -7.88 -12.81 -7.54
N TYR A 34 -9.00 -12.11 -7.39
CA TYR A 34 -9.88 -11.78 -8.50
C TYR A 34 -9.23 -10.84 -9.52
N VAL A 35 -8.50 -9.81 -9.07
CA VAL A 35 -7.71 -8.94 -9.96
C VAL A 35 -6.68 -9.75 -10.74
N MET A 36 -6.06 -10.76 -10.13
CA MET A 36 -5.10 -11.61 -10.84
C MET A 36 -5.75 -12.55 -11.86
N LYS A 37 -6.99 -13.00 -11.60
CA LYS A 37 -7.74 -13.92 -12.45
C LYS A 37 -8.52 -13.24 -13.59
N MET A 38 -8.60 -11.91 -13.63
CA MET A 38 -9.47 -11.19 -14.59
C MET A 38 -9.16 -11.45 -16.07
N GLN A 39 -7.94 -11.89 -16.42
CA GLN A 39 -7.61 -12.28 -17.79
C GLN A 39 -8.24 -13.62 -18.20
N GLU A 40 -8.46 -14.52 -17.24
CA GLU A 40 -9.06 -15.84 -17.44
C GLU A 40 -10.58 -15.80 -17.25
N ASP A 41 -11.06 -14.93 -16.37
CA ASP A 41 -12.45 -14.84 -15.95
C ASP A 41 -12.91 -13.38 -15.97
N PRO A 42 -13.64 -12.94 -17.02
CA PRO A 42 -14.11 -11.56 -17.13
C PRO A 42 -15.01 -11.12 -15.96
N SER A 43 -15.70 -12.05 -15.29
CA SER A 43 -16.54 -11.76 -14.13
C SER A 43 -15.75 -11.51 -12.84
N ALA A 44 -14.45 -11.83 -12.84
CA ALA A 44 -13.58 -11.59 -11.70
C ALA A 44 -13.36 -10.09 -11.46
N LEU A 45 -13.41 -9.24 -12.49
CA LEU A 45 -13.32 -7.80 -12.32
C LEU A 45 -14.48 -7.25 -11.46
N ASP A 46 -15.70 -7.67 -11.76
CA ASP A 46 -16.89 -7.28 -10.98
C ASP A 46 -16.80 -7.79 -9.55
N SER A 47 -16.28 -9.01 -9.36
CA SER A 47 -16.07 -9.61 -8.04
C SER A 47 -15.01 -8.86 -7.23
N ALA A 48 -13.91 -8.44 -7.86
CA ALA A 48 -12.89 -7.60 -7.23
C ALA A 48 -13.44 -6.25 -6.82
N LEU A 49 -14.18 -5.58 -7.72
CA LEU A 49 -14.85 -4.30 -7.44
C LEU A 49 -15.87 -4.44 -6.31
N ALA A 50 -16.63 -5.53 -6.27
CA ALA A 50 -17.58 -5.79 -5.20
C ALA A 50 -16.88 -5.91 -3.84
N ASP A 51 -15.78 -6.65 -3.75
CA ASP A 51 -15.01 -6.79 -2.52
C ASP A 51 -14.35 -5.48 -2.07
N MET A 52 -13.75 -4.74 -3.00
CA MET A 52 -13.13 -3.45 -2.72
C MET A 52 -14.17 -2.40 -2.28
N ASN A 53 -15.34 -2.38 -2.92
CA ASN A 53 -16.43 -1.49 -2.53
C ASN A 53 -17.05 -1.90 -1.19
N MET A 54 -17.17 -3.19 -0.91
CA MET A 54 -17.65 -3.66 0.40
C MET A 54 -16.68 -3.28 1.52
N TYR A 55 -15.37 -3.37 1.28
CA TYR A 55 -14.36 -2.85 2.20
C TYR A 55 -14.55 -1.34 2.43
N ALA A 56 -14.55 -0.55 1.35
CA ALA A 56 -14.61 0.90 1.43
C ALA A 56 -15.93 1.39 2.06
N SER A 57 -17.08 0.81 1.69
CA SER A 57 -18.39 1.21 2.23
C SER A 57 -18.50 1.00 3.73
N ASN A 58 -17.80 -0.01 4.28
CA ASN A 58 -17.77 -0.26 5.73
C ASN A 58 -16.76 0.63 6.45
N LEU A 59 -15.75 1.15 5.74
CA LEU A 59 -14.76 2.06 6.31
C LEU A 59 -15.30 3.50 6.45
N PHE A 60 -16.07 3.97 5.46
CA PHE A 60 -16.61 5.33 5.45
C PHE A 60 -17.97 5.41 6.16
N SER A 61 -18.09 6.30 7.14
CA SER A 61 -19.35 6.55 7.85
C SER A 61 -20.34 7.43 7.04
N SER A 62 -19.85 8.19 6.06
CA SER A 62 -20.66 8.93 5.09
C SER A 62 -19.82 9.34 3.88
N GLY A 63 -20.46 9.78 2.78
CA GLY A 63 -19.77 10.32 1.61
C GLY A 63 -19.08 9.30 0.70
N PHE A 64 -19.27 8.01 0.95
CA PHE A 64 -18.76 6.96 0.07
C PHE A 64 -19.45 6.98 -1.29
N THR A 65 -18.64 7.06 -2.34
CA THR A 65 -19.09 6.84 -3.71
C THR A 65 -18.49 5.52 -4.18
N PRO A 66 -19.31 4.56 -4.66
CA PRO A 66 -18.79 3.30 -5.18
C PRO A 66 -17.75 3.52 -6.27
N MET A 67 -16.63 2.83 -6.13
CA MET A 67 -15.56 2.80 -7.12
C MET A 67 -16.02 1.98 -8.34
N THR A 68 -15.82 2.55 -9.51
CA THR A 68 -15.93 1.89 -10.81
C THR A 68 -14.54 1.64 -11.40
N GLU A 69 -14.43 0.74 -12.39
CA GLU A 69 -13.20 0.55 -13.15
C GLU A 69 -12.64 1.89 -13.66
N GLU A 70 -13.50 2.71 -14.26
CA GLU A 70 -13.13 4.02 -14.80
C GLU A 70 -12.58 4.96 -13.72
N SER A 71 -13.22 5.00 -12.55
CA SER A 71 -12.77 5.83 -11.44
C SER A 71 -11.40 5.39 -10.89
N ILE A 72 -11.15 4.09 -10.81
CA ILE A 72 -9.89 3.51 -10.35
C ILE A 72 -8.80 3.76 -11.38
N LYS A 73 -9.07 3.52 -12.67
CA LYS A 73 -8.11 3.81 -13.75
C LYS A 73 -7.80 5.29 -13.81
N LYS A 74 -8.80 6.17 -13.64
CA LYS A 74 -8.59 7.60 -13.54
C LYS A 74 -7.64 7.92 -12.39
N TRP A 75 -7.95 7.52 -11.16
CA TRP A 75 -7.06 7.72 -10.01
C TRP A 75 -5.65 7.14 -10.23
N ALA A 76 -5.57 5.96 -10.84
CA ALA A 76 -4.31 5.26 -11.09
C ALA A 76 -3.51 5.85 -12.26
N THR A 77 -4.08 6.70 -13.12
CA THR A 77 -3.36 7.31 -14.26
C THR A 77 -3.22 8.82 -14.13
N GLU A 78 -4.07 9.44 -13.31
CA GLU A 78 -4.05 10.87 -13.03
C GLU A 78 -2.75 11.26 -12.29
N THR A 79 -2.25 12.45 -12.64
CA THR A 79 -1.06 13.04 -12.04
C THR A 79 -1.53 14.23 -11.23
N TYR A 80 -1.29 14.22 -9.92
CA TYR A 80 -1.71 15.30 -9.04
C TYR A 80 -0.52 16.22 -8.74
N SER A 81 -0.66 17.52 -9.01
CA SER A 81 0.44 18.48 -8.87
C SER A 81 1.00 18.61 -7.44
N ASN A 82 0.24 18.19 -6.41
CA ASN A 82 0.58 18.40 -5.00
C ASN A 82 0.68 17.10 -4.17
N TYR A 83 0.65 15.92 -4.80
CA TYR A 83 0.85 14.65 -4.11
C TYR A 83 2.19 14.07 -4.54
N SER A 84 3.21 14.16 -3.70
CA SER A 84 4.39 13.30 -3.83
C SER A 84 4.11 11.99 -3.09
N GLU A 85 4.75 10.89 -3.47
CA GLU A 85 4.82 9.65 -2.67
C GLU A 85 5.37 9.86 -1.25
N LEU A 86 5.91 11.05 -1.04
CA LEU A 86 6.52 11.56 0.16
C LEU A 86 5.44 12.24 0.99
N TYR A 87 5.26 11.78 2.23
CA TYR A 87 4.67 12.61 3.29
C TYR A 87 5.67 13.70 3.76
N VAL A 88 6.42 14.24 2.80
CA VAL A 88 7.60 15.08 2.95
C VAL A 88 7.47 16.01 1.74
N GLY A 89 7.26 17.29 2.01
CA GLY A 89 7.08 18.34 1.01
C GLY A 89 8.17 18.38 -0.07
N LYS A 90 8.02 19.31 -1.00
CA LYS A 90 9.08 19.85 -1.89
C LYS A 90 10.13 18.84 -2.39
N THR A 91 9.96 18.37 -3.62
CA THR A 91 11.01 17.66 -4.35
C THR A 91 12.02 18.65 -4.96
N SER A 92 13.31 18.30 -4.92
CA SER A 92 14.36 18.97 -5.70
C SER A 92 14.25 18.61 -7.19
N GLU A 93 14.66 19.50 -8.09
CA GLU A 93 14.72 19.31 -9.56
C GLU A 93 15.49 18.04 -9.99
N THR A 94 16.34 17.51 -9.11
CA THR A 94 17.22 16.36 -9.37
C THR A 94 16.65 15.00 -8.97
N SER A 95 15.43 14.90 -8.41
CA SER A 95 14.84 13.63 -7.97
C SER A 95 13.49 13.36 -8.63
N PRO A 96 13.40 12.46 -9.63
CA PRO A 96 12.13 12.10 -10.25
C PRO A 96 11.33 11.21 -9.31
N GLN A 97 10.44 11.79 -8.51
CA GLN A 97 9.43 11.04 -7.77
C GLN A 97 8.10 11.12 -8.51
N THR A 98 7.44 9.97 -8.67
CA THR A 98 6.11 9.91 -9.27
C THR A 98 5.08 10.53 -8.32
N LEU A 99 4.20 11.36 -8.88
CA LEU A 99 3.28 12.25 -8.16
C LEU A 99 1.99 11.54 -7.69
N ASN A 100 2.10 10.29 -7.25
CA ASN A 100 0.99 9.46 -6.80
C ASN A 100 1.50 8.29 -5.93
N PRO A 101 0.74 7.78 -4.94
CA PRO A 101 1.20 6.72 -4.02
C PRO A 101 1.46 5.35 -4.67
N LYS A 102 1.44 5.27 -6.01
CA LYS A 102 1.70 4.06 -6.78
C LYS A 102 3.17 3.67 -6.65
N LYS A 103 3.45 2.39 -6.79
CA LYS A 103 4.84 1.89 -6.78
C LYS A 103 5.02 0.91 -7.93
N LYS A 104 6.16 0.97 -8.63
CA LYS A 104 6.48 -0.08 -9.61
C LYS A 104 6.62 -1.41 -8.86
N LEU A 105 6.02 -2.45 -9.43
CA LEU A 105 6.04 -3.80 -8.89
C LEU A 105 7.06 -4.59 -9.73
N PHE A 106 8.12 -5.08 -9.08
CA PHE A 106 9.24 -5.77 -9.74
C PHE A 106 9.19 -7.29 -9.56
N ALA A 107 8.42 -7.80 -8.59
CA ALA A 107 8.28 -9.25 -8.39
C ALA A 107 7.33 -9.89 -9.42
N PRO A 108 7.66 -11.06 -9.99
CA PRO A 108 6.72 -11.86 -10.77
C PRO A 108 5.51 -12.34 -9.93
N PRO A 109 4.31 -12.49 -10.52
CA PRO A 109 3.95 -12.19 -11.91
C PRO A 109 3.64 -10.70 -12.18
N TYR A 110 3.70 -9.85 -11.16
CA TYR A 110 3.24 -8.46 -11.22
C TYR A 110 4.10 -7.56 -12.12
N ASN A 111 5.37 -7.91 -12.29
CA ASN A 111 6.31 -7.19 -13.16
C ASN A 111 5.92 -7.19 -14.65
N ALA A 112 5.15 -8.18 -15.08
CA ALA A 112 4.67 -8.33 -16.45
C ALA A 112 3.43 -7.47 -16.76
N LEU A 113 2.82 -6.83 -15.76
CA LEU A 113 1.63 -6.01 -15.96
C LEU A 113 1.98 -4.72 -16.72
N GLU A 114 1.20 -4.43 -17.76
CA GLU A 114 1.34 -3.20 -18.53
C GLU A 114 0.96 -1.98 -17.69
N LYS A 115 1.78 -0.93 -17.77
CA LYS A 115 1.59 0.31 -17.02
C LYS A 115 0.28 1.00 -17.45
N GLY A 116 -0.59 1.30 -16.50
CA GLY A 116 -1.90 1.91 -16.74
C GLY A 116 -2.97 0.95 -17.25
N SER A 117 -2.66 -0.36 -17.35
CA SER A 117 -3.68 -1.37 -17.62
C SER A 117 -4.73 -1.40 -16.51
N THR A 118 -5.92 -1.94 -16.81
CA THR A 118 -6.96 -2.12 -15.80
C THR A 118 -6.45 -2.98 -14.64
N GLN A 119 -5.74 -4.06 -14.94
CA GLN A 119 -5.21 -4.97 -13.92
C GLN A 119 -4.19 -4.30 -13.00
N GLU A 120 -3.21 -3.57 -13.56
CA GLU A 120 -2.25 -2.83 -12.74
C GLU A 120 -2.96 -1.74 -11.91
N SER A 121 -3.90 -1.01 -12.51
CA SER A 121 -4.65 0.06 -11.82
C SER A 121 -5.44 -0.46 -10.62
N MET A 122 -6.15 -1.58 -10.80
CA MET A 122 -6.88 -2.26 -9.73
C MET A 122 -5.94 -2.72 -8.62
N LEU A 123 -4.79 -3.28 -8.97
CA LEU A 123 -3.80 -3.75 -8.00
C LEU A 123 -3.18 -2.61 -7.20
N GLN A 124 -2.86 -1.47 -7.84
CA GLN A 124 -2.35 -0.29 -7.15
C GLN A 124 -3.39 0.29 -6.17
N ALA A 125 -4.67 0.33 -6.56
CA ALA A 125 -5.75 0.77 -5.67
C ALA A 125 -5.93 -0.17 -4.48
N LEU A 126 -5.87 -1.49 -4.71
CA LEU A 126 -5.93 -2.48 -3.64
C LEU A 126 -4.74 -2.38 -2.68
N LEU A 127 -3.53 -2.20 -3.19
CA LEU A 127 -2.33 -1.96 -2.37
C LEU A 127 -2.45 -0.69 -1.53
N PHE A 128 -3.09 0.35 -2.07
CA PHE A 128 -3.38 1.57 -1.32
C PHE A 128 -4.38 1.32 -0.19
N MET A 129 -5.45 0.55 -0.42
CA MET A 129 -6.40 0.15 0.62
C MET A 129 -5.71 -0.66 1.73
N ARG A 130 -4.88 -1.64 1.36
CA ARG A 130 -4.10 -2.44 2.33
C ARG A 130 -3.16 -1.57 3.17
N ARG A 131 -2.50 -0.58 2.55
CA ARG A 131 -1.63 0.37 3.26
C ARG A 131 -2.39 1.15 4.34
N TYR A 132 -3.63 1.54 4.03
CA TYR A 132 -4.48 2.26 4.99
C TYR A 132 -5.00 1.32 6.09
N GLN A 133 -5.51 0.14 5.70
CA GLN A 133 -6.10 -0.82 6.63
C GLN A 133 -5.12 -1.31 7.69
N PHE A 134 -3.91 -1.69 7.27
CA PHE A 134 -2.94 -2.35 8.13
C PHE A 134 -1.85 -1.40 8.64
N LEU A 135 -2.19 -0.11 8.75
CA LEU A 135 -1.31 0.87 9.36
C LEU A 135 -1.04 0.47 10.81
N HIS A 136 0.25 0.39 11.19
CA HIS A 136 0.72 -0.09 12.50
C HIS A 136 0.65 -1.61 12.75
N GLU A 137 0.24 -2.42 11.78
CA GLU A 137 0.20 -3.89 11.93
C GLU A 137 1.39 -4.61 11.28
N GLY A 138 2.34 -3.86 10.72
CA GLY A 138 3.55 -4.42 10.09
C GLY A 138 3.33 -5.07 8.72
N MET A 139 2.08 -5.18 8.25
CA MET A 139 1.74 -5.86 6.99
C MET A 139 2.37 -5.22 5.75
N ARG A 140 2.69 -3.92 5.82
CA ARG A 140 3.32 -3.22 4.70
C ARG A 140 4.67 -3.82 4.30
N TRP A 141 5.41 -4.40 5.24
CA TRP A 141 6.67 -5.07 4.92
C TRP A 141 6.45 -6.31 4.04
N PHE A 142 5.43 -7.12 4.34
CA PHE A 142 5.09 -8.29 3.54
C PHE A 142 4.65 -7.90 2.13
N ASP A 143 3.82 -6.86 1.99
CA ASP A 143 3.43 -6.33 0.68
C ASP A 143 4.66 -5.84 -0.10
N THR A 144 5.52 -5.03 0.52
CA THR A 144 6.74 -4.52 -0.12
C THR A 144 7.66 -5.63 -0.62
N ARG A 145 7.70 -6.78 0.08
CA ARG A 145 8.44 -7.98 -0.38
C ARG A 145 7.71 -8.72 -1.49
N ARG A 146 6.43 -9.02 -1.30
CA ARG A 146 5.64 -9.83 -2.24
C ARG A 146 5.54 -9.20 -3.63
N PHE A 147 5.42 -7.87 -3.67
CA PHE A 147 5.30 -7.12 -4.91
C PHE A 147 6.65 -6.57 -5.43
N GLY A 148 7.74 -6.80 -4.70
CA GLY A 148 9.06 -6.26 -5.03
C GLY A 148 9.07 -4.74 -5.12
N ILE A 149 8.41 -4.05 -4.18
CA ILE A 149 8.38 -2.59 -4.14
C ILE A 149 9.74 -2.09 -3.66
N THR A 150 10.33 -1.13 -4.37
CA THR A 150 11.57 -0.48 -3.94
C THR A 150 11.34 0.38 -2.69
N VAL A 151 12.21 0.22 -1.70
CA VAL A 151 12.28 1.07 -0.51
C VAL A 151 13.48 1.99 -0.65
N TYR A 152 13.27 3.29 -0.50
CA TYR A 152 14.33 4.28 -0.58
C TYR A 152 14.66 4.82 0.80
N ARG A 153 15.93 5.12 1.03
CA ARG A 153 16.42 5.92 2.15
C ARG A 153 16.72 7.33 1.64
N TYR A 154 16.19 8.32 2.33
CA TYR A 154 16.35 9.72 1.96
C TYR A 154 17.19 10.46 2.98
N THR A 155 17.96 11.45 2.50
CA THR A 155 18.43 12.56 3.34
C THR A 155 17.45 13.70 3.17
N LEU A 156 16.94 14.20 4.29
CA LEU A 156 16.05 15.37 4.32
C LEU A 156 16.87 16.62 4.63
N ASP A 157 16.33 17.77 4.23
CA ASP A 157 16.85 19.08 4.59
C ASP A 157 16.50 19.42 6.05
N GLU A 158 16.99 20.55 6.57
CA GLU A 158 16.72 21.02 7.95
C GLU A 158 15.23 21.20 8.25
N ASP A 159 14.39 21.38 7.23
CA ASP A 159 12.93 21.49 7.38
C ASP A 159 12.25 20.13 7.60
N ASP A 160 12.99 19.01 7.56
CA ASP A 160 12.49 17.63 7.60
C ASP A 160 11.37 17.34 6.56
N GLU A 161 11.22 18.25 5.60
CA GLU A 161 10.15 18.28 4.62
C GLU A 161 10.70 18.26 3.21
N THR A 162 11.96 18.57 2.95
CA THR A 162 12.55 18.61 1.60
C THR A 162 13.50 17.43 1.42
N VAL A 163 13.30 16.62 0.37
CA VAL A 163 14.24 15.53 0.04
C VAL A 163 15.46 16.09 -0.71
N LEU A 164 16.63 16.01 -0.09
CA LEU A 164 17.89 16.43 -0.69
C LEU A 164 18.44 15.38 -1.67
N GLN A 165 18.46 14.11 -1.25
CA GLN A 165 18.96 13.00 -2.06
C GLN A 165 18.46 11.65 -1.55
N ILE A 166 18.48 10.65 -2.44
CA ILE A 166 18.37 9.23 -2.09
C ILE A 166 19.78 8.76 -1.73
N THR A 167 19.94 8.22 -0.52
CA THR A 167 21.24 7.72 -0.03
C THR A 167 21.43 6.23 -0.21
N ASP A 168 20.33 5.49 -0.22
CA ASP A 168 20.34 4.03 -0.27
C ASP A 168 18.98 3.54 -0.78
N GLN A 169 18.93 2.31 -1.27
CA GLN A 169 17.68 1.66 -1.68
C GLN A 169 17.74 0.15 -1.49
N ILE A 170 16.57 -0.43 -1.19
CA ILE A 170 16.33 -1.89 -1.23
C ILE A 170 15.44 -2.13 -2.45
N SER A 171 15.99 -2.71 -3.51
CA SER A 171 15.31 -2.82 -4.80
C SER A 171 15.43 -4.22 -5.40
N ASP A 172 14.37 -4.65 -6.07
CA ASP A 172 14.33 -5.91 -6.82
C ASP A 172 14.30 -5.64 -8.34
N GLU A 173 14.68 -4.44 -8.78
CA GLU A 173 14.60 -3.99 -10.18
C GLU A 173 15.41 -4.86 -11.15
N ASP A 174 16.55 -5.40 -10.70
CA ASP A 174 17.39 -6.31 -11.47
C ASP A 174 16.81 -7.74 -11.60
N GLY A 175 15.61 -7.97 -11.08
CA GLY A 175 14.91 -9.26 -11.12
C GLY A 175 15.38 -10.27 -10.06
N THR A 176 16.37 -9.91 -9.24
CA THR A 176 16.78 -10.67 -8.06
C THR A 176 16.35 -9.93 -6.79
N PRO A 177 15.74 -10.62 -5.80
CA PRO A 177 15.41 -9.99 -4.53
C PRO A 177 16.67 -9.45 -3.83
N ASP A 178 16.57 -8.24 -3.31
CA ASP A 178 17.65 -7.60 -2.55
C ASP A 178 18.06 -8.47 -1.32
N PRO A 179 19.37 -8.70 -1.08
CA PRO A 179 19.85 -9.52 0.03
C PRO A 179 19.48 -8.97 1.43
N ALA A 180 19.19 -7.68 1.56
CA ALA A 180 18.71 -7.09 2.80
C ALA A 180 17.27 -7.50 3.15
N ARG A 181 16.55 -8.18 2.25
CA ARG A 181 15.28 -8.84 2.54
C ARG A 181 15.58 -10.23 3.15
N PRO A 182 15.42 -10.44 4.47
CA PRO A 182 15.80 -11.70 5.11
C PRO A 182 15.03 -12.90 4.53
N ALA A 183 15.71 -14.03 4.34
CA ALA A 183 15.07 -15.28 3.93
C ALA A 183 13.96 -15.66 4.93
N ALA A 184 12.82 -16.11 4.40
CA ALA A 184 11.71 -16.62 5.20
C ALA A 184 12.06 -17.98 5.81
#